data_AF-A0A1Q6ILS1-F1
#
_entry.id   AF-A0A1Q6ILS1-F1
#
_cell.length_a   1.000
_cell.length_b   1.000
_cell.length_c   1.000
_cell.angle_alpha   90.00
_cell.angle_beta   90.00
_cell.angle_gamma   90.00
#
_symmetry.space_group_name_H-M   'P 1'
#
loop_
_entity.id
_entity.type
_entity.pdbx_description
1 polymer ?
#
loop_
_entity_poly.entity_id
_entity_poly.type
_entity_poly.pdbx_seq_one_letter_code
_entity_poly.pdbx_strand_id
1 'polypeptide(L)'
;MRKEIQEWIEKGNRTEAIRLLEEWVGKHPADEEEWLLLGELLYADGKMTEALNKFNTVLRLNPDHRKAANYVVMINNILGYYCKDMFNP
;
A
#
# COMPACT_ATOMS: atom_id res chain seq x y z
N MET A 1 9.76 8.53 14.41
CA MET A 1 8.91 8.08 13.29
C MET A 1 8.81 6.56 13.12
N ARG A 2 9.77 5.81 12.52
CA ARG A 2 9.57 4.36 12.25
C ARG A 2 9.21 3.53 13.50
N LYS A 3 9.80 3.86 14.66
CA LYS A 3 9.43 3.24 15.96
C LYS A 3 7.98 3.54 16.35
N GLU A 4 7.52 4.79 16.19
CA GLU A 4 6.14 5.17 16.50
C GLU A 4 5.14 4.48 15.56
N ILE A 5 5.46 4.37 14.26
CA ILE A 5 4.65 3.63 13.30
C ILE A 5 4.53 2.17 13.72
N GLN A 6 5.67 1.54 14.08
CA GLN A 6 5.69 0.16 14.54
C GLN A 6 4.86 -0.03 15.82
N GLU A 7 4.97 0.87 16.78
CA GLU A 7 4.16 0.84 18.00
C GLU A 7 2.66 0.95 17.71
N TRP A 8 2.25 1.80 16.77
CA TRP A 8 0.84 1.92 16.37
C TRP A 8 0.33 0.67 15.66
N ILE A 9 1.17 0.04 14.83
CA ILE A 9 0.87 -1.26 14.21
C ILE A 9 0.70 -2.35 15.28
N GLU A 10 1.60 -2.41 16.28
CA GLU A 10 1.56 -3.38 17.37
C GLU A 10 0.36 -3.19 18.30
N LYS A 11 -0.03 -1.94 18.55
CA LYS A 11 -1.24 -1.58 19.30
C LYS A 11 -2.53 -1.87 18.52
N GLY A 12 -2.43 -2.36 17.27
CA GLY A 12 -3.57 -2.64 16.40
C GLY A 12 -4.26 -1.40 15.82
N ASN A 13 -3.76 -0.21 16.11
CA ASN A 13 -4.32 1.05 15.61
C ASN A 13 -3.62 1.44 14.30
N ARG A 14 -4.01 0.75 13.23
CA ARG A 14 -3.45 0.97 11.88
C ARG A 14 -3.78 2.34 11.30
N THR A 15 -4.86 2.97 11.75
CA THR A 15 -5.29 4.30 11.28
C THR A 15 -4.23 5.36 11.57
N GLU A 16 -3.68 5.38 12.78
CA GLU A 16 -2.68 6.37 13.16
C GLU A 16 -1.33 6.09 12.47
N ALA A 17 -0.97 4.81 12.29
CA ALA A 17 0.20 4.42 11.51
C ALA A 17 0.10 4.91 10.06
N ILE A 18 -1.06 4.75 9.42
CA ILE A 18 -1.35 5.26 8.07
C ILE A 18 -1.22 6.78 8.03
N ARG A 19 -1.83 7.51 8.98
CA ARG A 19 -1.77 8.98 9.04
C ARG A 19 -0.33 9.50 9.11
N LEU A 20 0.50 8.89 9.96
CA LEU A 20 1.91 9.27 10.10
C LEU A 20 2.71 9.00 8.83
N LEU A 21 2.45 7.87 8.16
CA LEU A 21 3.09 7.53 6.90
C LEU A 21 2.68 8.47 5.77
N GLU A 22 1.41 8.85 5.68
CA GLU A 22 0.92 9.83 4.69
C GLU A 22 1.59 11.19 4.85
N GLU A 23 1.76 11.66 6.09
CA GLU A 23 2.49 12.89 6.38
C GLU A 23 3.96 12.79 5.96
N TRP A 24 4.60 11.64 6.22
CA TRP A 24 6.01 11.43 5.87
C TRP A 24 6.23 11.41 4.37
N VAL A 25 5.47 10.60 3.63
CA VAL A 25 5.64 10.49 2.17
C VAL A 25 5.25 11.78 1.45
N GLY A 26 4.41 12.61 2.06
CA GLY A 26 4.15 13.97 1.59
C GLY A 26 5.36 14.90 1.71
N LYS A 27 6.19 14.72 2.74
CA LYS A 27 7.44 15.47 2.97
C LYS A 27 8.64 14.86 2.24
N HIS A 28 8.64 13.55 2.05
CA HIS A 28 9.73 12.76 1.46
C HIS A 28 9.19 11.89 0.31
N PRO A 29 8.81 12.49 -0.83
CA PRO A 29 8.13 11.77 -1.90
C PRO A 29 9.01 10.74 -2.62
N ALA A 30 10.34 10.81 -2.44
CA ALA A 30 11.29 9.89 -3.04
C ALA A 30 11.61 8.67 -2.17
N ASP A 31 11.03 8.57 -0.97
CA ASP A 31 11.29 7.48 -0.03
C ASP A 31 10.40 6.26 -0.33
N GLU A 32 10.89 5.34 -1.16
CA GLU A 32 10.09 4.23 -1.66
C GLU A 32 9.74 3.20 -0.59
N GLU A 33 10.55 3.06 0.47
CA GLU A 33 10.27 2.12 1.56
C GLU A 33 9.01 2.53 2.33
N GLU A 34 8.79 3.83 2.50
CA GLU A 34 7.65 4.37 3.25
C GLU A 34 6.38 4.34 2.41
N TRP A 35 6.49 4.53 1.10
CA TRP A 35 5.40 4.26 0.16
C TRP A 35 5.00 2.77 0.17
N LEU A 36 5.98 1.86 0.23
CA LEU A 36 5.75 0.42 0.31
C LEU A 36 5.00 0.07 1.60
N LEU A 37 5.47 0.54 2.75
CA LEU A 37 4.85 0.27 4.04
C LEU A 37 3.43 0.83 4.12
N LEU A 38 3.19 2.03 3.59
CA LEU A 38 1.84 2.61 3.50
C LEU A 38 0.92 1.74 2.63
N GLY A 39 1.41 1.25 1.50
CA GLY A 39 0.68 0.33 0.64
C GLY A 39 0.32 -0.98 1.35
N GLU A 40 1.25 -1.55 2.12
CA GLU A 40 1.04 -2.80 2.88
C GLU A 40 -0.04 -2.63 3.96
N LEU A 41 -0.03 -1.51 4.68
CA LEU A 41 -1.06 -1.22 5.68
C LEU A 41 -2.44 -1.02 5.05
N LEU A 42 -2.53 -0.28 3.95
CA LEU A 42 -3.78 -0.08 3.22
C LEU A 42 -4.32 -1.39 2.65
N TYR A 43 -3.44 -2.25 2.11
CA TYR A 43 -3.81 -3.57 1.63
C TYR A 43 -4.37 -4.42 2.78
N ALA A 44 -3.71 -4.41 3.94
CA ALA A 44 -4.15 -5.14 5.12
C ALA A 44 -5.45 -4.58 5.74
N ASP A 45 -5.83 -3.35 5.41
CA ASP A 45 -7.12 -2.70 5.76
C ASP A 45 -8.21 -2.94 4.70
N GLY A 46 -7.92 -3.74 3.66
CA GLY A 46 -8.86 -4.04 2.57
C GLY A 46 -9.01 -2.93 1.52
N LYS A 47 -8.26 -1.82 1.66
CA LYS A 47 -8.28 -0.67 0.75
C LYS A 47 -7.42 -0.93 -0.48
N MET A 48 -7.79 -1.95 -1.26
CA MET A 48 -6.98 -2.47 -2.38
C MET A 48 -6.64 -1.42 -3.44
N THR A 49 -7.58 -0.55 -3.80
CA THR A 49 -7.36 0.50 -4.80
C THR A 49 -6.36 1.55 -4.32
N GLU A 50 -6.44 1.94 -3.05
CA GLU A 50 -5.51 2.89 -2.45
C GLU A 50 -4.11 2.28 -2.33
N ALA A 51 -4.03 1.02 -1.86
CA ALA A 51 -2.79 0.27 -1.79
C ALA A 51 -2.12 0.14 -3.16
N LEU A 52 -2.89 -0.19 -4.21
CA LEU A 52 -2.40 -0.27 -5.59
C LEU A 52 -1.75 1.03 -6.04
N ASN A 53 -2.35 2.18 -5.72
CA ASN A 53 -1.77 3.48 -6.04
C ASN A 53 -0.41 3.68 -5.34
N LYS A 54 -0.27 3.28 -4.07
CA LYS A 54 1.00 3.40 -3.34
C LYS A 54 2.07 2.46 -3.92
N PHE A 55 1.73 1.21 -4.23
CA PHE A 55 2.67 0.27 -4.86
C PHE A 55 3.11 0.73 -6.26
N ASN A 56 2.19 1.31 -7.04
CA ASN A 56 2.56 1.94 -8.31
C ASN A 56 3.51 3.15 -8.11
N THR A 57 3.40 3.90 -7.01
CA THR A 57 4.38 4.93 -6.66
C THR A 57 5.76 4.33 -6.40
N VAL A 58 5.83 3.24 -5.62
CA VAL A 58 7.09 2.50 -5.40
C VAL A 58 7.73 2.10 -6.71
N LEU A 59 6.95 1.54 -7.65
CA LEU A 59 7.46 1.11 -8.97
C LEU A 59 7.85 2.28 -9.89
N ARG A 60 7.28 3.48 -9.70
CA ARG A 60 7.75 4.69 -10.42
C ARG A 60 9.11 5.16 -9.90
N LEU A 61 9.37 5.03 -8.61
CA LEU A 61 10.65 5.38 -7.99
C LEU A 61 11.71 4.31 -8.26
N ASN A 62 11.33 3.04 -8.12
CA ASN A 62 12.16 1.87 -8.32
C ASN A 62 11.41 0.80 -9.14
N PRO A 63 11.57 0.80 -10.48
CA PRO A 63 10.91 -0.15 -11.37
C PRO A 63 11.22 -1.63 -11.08
N ASP A 64 12.38 -1.92 -10.48
CA ASP A 64 12.83 -3.29 -10.17
C ASP A 64 12.39 -3.75 -8.77
N HIS A 65 11.56 -2.97 -8.06
CA HIS A 65 11.12 -3.28 -6.70
C HIS A 65 10.16 -4.48 -6.66
N ARG A 66 10.73 -5.69 -6.57
CA ARG A 66 10.03 -6.98 -6.68
C ARG A 66 8.81 -7.13 -5.76
N LYS A 67 8.89 -6.65 -4.51
CA LYS A 67 7.76 -6.77 -3.55
C LYS A 67 6.53 -5.97 -4.00
N ALA A 68 6.72 -4.72 -4.42
CA ALA A 68 5.65 -3.86 -4.94
C ALA A 68 5.05 -4.44 -6.23
N ALA A 69 5.89 -4.95 -7.15
CA ALA A 69 5.42 -5.62 -8.36
C ALA A 69 4.51 -6.82 -8.03
N ASN A 70 4.89 -7.64 -7.06
CA ASN A 70 4.06 -8.76 -6.61
C ASN A 70 2.70 -8.32 -6.05
N TYR A 71 2.67 -7.25 -5.24
CA TYR A 71 1.41 -6.70 -4.74
C TYR A 71 0.52 -6.16 -5.87
N VAL A 72 1.08 -5.44 -6.84
CA VAL A 72 0.34 -4.93 -8.01
C VAL A 72 -0.31 -6.08 -8.79
N VAL A 73 0.44 -7.14 -9.09
CA VAL A 73 -0.08 -8.33 -9.78
C VAL A 73 -1.20 -8.98 -8.96
N MET A 74 -0.99 -9.17 -7.65
CA MET A 74 -1.98 -9.77 -6.77
C MET A 74 -3.27 -8.97 -6.72
N ILE A 75 -3.19 -7.65 -6.50
CA ILE A 75 -4.36 -6.77 -6.42
C ILE A 75 -5.10 -6.74 -7.75
N ASN A 76 -4.39 -6.62 -8.89
CA ASN A 76 -5.02 -6.60 -10.20
C ASN A 76 -5.73 -7.93 -10.53
N ASN A 77 -5.18 -9.07 -10.11
CA ASN A 77 -5.86 -10.36 -10.26
C ASN A 77 -7.14 -10.42 -9.43
N ILE A 78 -7.09 -9.93 -8.19
CA ILE A 78 -8.25 -9.90 -7.28
C ILE A 78 -9.34 -8.98 -7.85
N LEU A 79 -9.00 -7.74 -8.20
CA LEU A 79 -9.95 -6.78 -8.78
C LEU A 79 -10.49 -7.26 -10.13
N GLY A 80 -9.64 -7.84 -10.97
CA GLY A 80 -10.04 -8.41 -12.26
C GLY A 80 -10.99 -9.60 -12.11
N TYR A 81 -10.84 -10.41 -11.05
CA TYR A 81 -11.77 -11.48 -10.71
C TYR A 81 -13.12 -10.92 -10.25
N TYR A 82 -13.12 -10.00 -9.27
CA TYR A 82 -14.35 -9.38 -8.76
C TYR A 82 -15.14 -8.65 -9.85
N CYS A 83 -14.47 -7.92 -10.75
CA CYS A 83 -15.15 -7.24 -11.84
C CYS A 83 -15.75 -8.21 -12.87
N LYS A 84 -15.10 -9.35 -13.15
CA LYS A 84 -15.67 -10.37 -14.04
C LYS A 84 -16.93 -11.00 -13.45
N ASP A 85 -16.93 -11.29 -12.16
CA ASP A 85 -18.07 -11.91 -11.47
C ASP A 85 -19.29 -10.98 -11.38
N MET A 86 -19.11 -9.65 -11.37
CA MET A 86 -20.22 -8.69 -11.43
C MET A 86 -20.95 -8.68 -12.79
N PHE A 87 -20.34 -9.23 -13.84
CA PHE A 87 -20.92 -9.34 -15.18
C PHE A 87 -21.26 -10.79 -15.56
N ASN A 88 -21.50 -11.67 -14.60
CA ASN A 88 -22.02 -13.01 -14.88
C ASN A 88 -23.57 -12.98 -14.85
N PRO A 89 -24.27 -12.83 -16.00
CA PRO A 89 -25.73 -12.87 -16.09
C PRO A 89 -26.33 -14.24 -15.77
#